data_AF-A0A521KGR6-F1
#
_entry.id   AF-A0A521KGR6-F1
#
_cell.length_a   1.000
_cell.length_b   1.000
_cell.length_c   1.000
_cell.angle_alpha   90.00
_cell.angle_beta   90.00
_cell.angle_gamma   90.00
#
_symmetry.space_group_name_H-M   'P 1'
#
loop_
_entity.id
_entity.type
_entity.pdbx_description
1 polymer ?
#
loop_
_entity_poly.entity_id
_entity_poly.type
_entity_poly.pdbx_seq_one_letter_code
_entity_poly.pdbx_strand_id
1 'polypeptide(L)' 'LVPEDVADAIAWVLTRPPHVNVGELVLWPTAQASTTKVHRKS' A
#
# COMPACT_ATOMS: atom_id res chain seq x y z
N LEU A 1 8.08 -3.60 -3.14
CA LEU A 1 6.98 -2.79 -3.64
C LEU A 1 7.28 -2.48 -5.10
N VAL A 2 6.53 -3.10 -5.98
CA VAL A 2 6.61 -2.96 -7.45
C VAL A 2 5.30 -2.31 -7.95
N PRO A 3 5.24 -1.82 -9.20
CA PRO A 3 4.03 -1.17 -9.73
C PRO A 3 2.75 -2.01 -9.58
N GLU A 4 2.88 -3.34 -9.69
CA GLU A 4 1.79 -4.30 -9.59
C GLU A 4 1.15 -4.29 -8.20
N ASP A 5 1.94 -4.09 -7.14
CA ASP A 5 1.43 -4.03 -5.76
C ASP A 5 0.50 -2.83 -5.56
N VAL A 6 0.80 -1.70 -6.22
CA VAL A 6 -0.03 -0.48 -6.17
C VAL A 6 -1.30 -0.66 -7.00
N ALA A 7 -1.19 -1.30 -8.17
CA ALA A 7 -2.34 -1.59 -9.02
C ALA A 7 -3.35 -2.52 -8.33
N ASP A 8 -2.86 -3.55 -7.63
CA ASP A 8 -3.71 -4.46 -6.85
C ASP A 8 -4.43 -3.74 -5.70
N ALA A 9 -3.71 -2.89 -4.97
CA ALA A 9 -4.30 -2.06 -3.92
C ALA A 9 -5.44 -1.17 -4.47
N ILE A 10 -5.24 -0.54 -5.63
CA ILE A 10 -6.29 0.26 -6.29
C ILE A 10 -7.47 -0.63 -6.69
N ALA A 11 -7.24 -1.79 -7.30
CA ALA A 11 -8.30 -2.72 -7.69
C ALA A 11 -9.11 -3.19 -6.47
N TRP A 12 -8.46 -3.43 -5.33
CA TRP A 12 -9.13 -3.73 -4.08
C TRP A 12 -10.02 -2.55 -3.61
N VAL A 13 -9.51 -1.31 -3.63
CA VAL A 13 -10.29 -0.12 -3.25
C VAL A 13 -11.54 0.02 -4.13
N LEU A 14 -11.41 -0.17 -5.44
CA LEU A 14 -12.51 -0.02 -6.39
C LEU A 14 -13.62 -1.08 -6.25
N THR A 15 -13.32 -2.21 -5.63
CA THR A 15 -14.26 -3.35 -5.48
C THR A 15 -14.99 -3.36 -4.15
N ARG A 16 -14.82 -2.34 -3.30
CA ARG A 16 -15.54 -2.27 -2.03
C ARG A 16 -17.05 -2.08 -2.25
N PRO A 17 -17.93 -2.64 -1.39
CA PRO A 17 -19.36 -2.40 -1.48
C PRO A 17 -19.70 -0.89 -1.41
N PRO A 18 -20.85 -0.43 -1.98
CA PRO A 18 -21.18 1.00 -2.07
C PRO A 18 -21.24 1.77 -0.75
N HIS A 19 -21.41 1.09 0.39
CA HIS A 19 -21.44 1.71 1.72
C HIS A 19 -20.06 1.82 2.38
N VAL A 20 -19.00 1.37 1.71
CA VAL A 20 -17.64 1.40 2.21
C VAL A 20 -16.84 2.45 1.46
N ASN A 21 -16.25 3.38 2.21
CA ASN A 21 -15.35 4.39 1.68
C ASN A 21 -13.95 4.20 2.28
N VAL A 22 -12.93 4.08 1.43
CA VAL A 22 -11.52 4.01 1.85
C VAL A 22 -10.98 5.44 1.94
N GLY A 23 -10.80 5.95 3.16
CA GLY A 23 -10.28 7.30 3.38
C GLY A 23 -8.76 7.42 3.17
N GLU A 24 -8.01 6.38 3.58
CA GLU A 24 -6.56 6.31 3.42
C GLU A 24 -6.11 4.85 3.31
N LEU A 25 -5.12 4.59 2.47
CA LEU A 25 -4.44 3.31 2.35
C LEU A 25 -2.94 3.55 2.22
N VAL A 26 -2.17 3.06 3.19
CA VAL A 26 -0.72 3.23 3.23
C VAL A 26 -0.04 1.90 2.96
N LEU A 27 0.84 1.86 1.96
CA LEU A 27 1.64 0.68 1.62
C LEU A 27 3.13 0.99 1.80
N TRP A 28 3.83 0.08 2.47
CA TRP A 28 5.29 0.13 2.62
C TRP A 28 5.89 -1.21 2.20
N PRO A 29 7.08 -1.24 1.57
CA PRO A 29 7.83 -2.48 1.45
C PRO A 29 8.19 -3.00 2.86
N THR A 30 8.24 -4.31 3.06
CA THR A 30 8.54 -4.92 4.38
C THR A 30 9.84 -4.42 5.01
N ALA A 31 10.82 -4.03 4.19
CA ALA A 31 12.09 -3.46 4.64
C ALA A 31 11.98 -2.01 5.14
N GLN A 32 10.79 -1.41 5.12
CA GLN A 32 10.52 -0.05 5.55
C GLN A 32 9.40 -0.03 6.58
N ALA A 33 9.69 0.45 7.78
CA ALA A 33 8.73 0.52 8.88
C ALA A 33 8.08 1.92 9.01
N SER A 34 8.73 2.95 8.49
CA SER A 34 8.23 4.34 8.47
C SER A 34 8.97 5.16 7.41
N THR A 35 8.60 6.43 7.26
CA THR A 35 9.31 7.40 6.40
C THR A 35 10.78 7.57 6.78
N THR A 36 11.13 7.37 8.05
CA THR A 36 12.49 7.57 8.57
C THR A 36 13.25 6.26 8.83
N LYS A 37 12.57 5.11 8.79
CA LYS A 37 13.16 3.80 9.10
C LYS A 37 13.10 2.86 7.91
N VAL A 38 14.21 2.80 7.17
CA VAL A 38 14.40 1.96 5.98
C VAL A 38 15.63 1.07 6.17
N HIS A 39 15.44 -0.25 6.13
CA HIS A 39 16.53 -1.22 6.08
C HIS A 39 17.09 -1.32 4.66
N ARG A 40 18.41 -1.15 4.53
CA ARG A 40 19.14 -1.28 3.26
C ARG A 40 20.19 -2.37 3.44
N LYS A 41 20.30 -3.26 2.44
CA LYS A 41 21.40 -4.23 2.37
C LYS A 41 22.58 -3.56 1.67
N SER A 42 23.76 -3.71 2.23
CA SER A 42 25.04 -3.23 1.67
C SER A 42 25.45 -4.05 0.44
#